data_AF-A0A819XSZ1-F1
#
_entry.id   AF-A0A819XSZ1-F1
#
_cell.length_a   1.000
_cell.length_b   1.000
_cell.length_c   1.000
_cell.angle_alpha   90.00
_cell.angle_beta   90.00
_cell.angle_gamma   90.00
#
_symmetry.space_group_name_H-M   'P 1'
#
loop_
_entity.id
_entity.type
_entity.pdbx_description
1 polymer ?
#
loop_
_entity_poly.entity_id
_entity_poly.type
_entity_poly.pdbx_seq_one_letter_code
_entity_poly.pdbx_strand_id
1 'polypeptide(L)'
;MYKNYQSIKISEQCLSDQWPPKPDRALPTYVVNLDAPPVERWKDIVANYKDELNDLLAYMKTFIVEISPELKFLIDLVDTKLPAMADTLPAPYGDEMKGISQGSGLPLGEVVLYNVFYEVSSFCTSVVGQDQDGNILHGRNLDFGGMMGWDKINHTWALTEKLRPLMVQINYTQNGQVLFKTTTFLGYIGSLTGIKPGVFSVSINERNALRGGYIGLIEWIYN
;
A
#
# COMPACT_ATOMS: atom_id res chain seq x y z
N MET A 1 -31.89 -10.75 -20.03
CA MET A 1 -31.39 -12.05 -19.51
C MET A 1 -30.74 -11.80 -18.16
N TYR A 2 -31.49 -12.00 -17.07
CA TYR A 2 -30.90 -12.05 -15.73
C TYR A 2 -30.18 -13.39 -15.61
N LYS A 3 -28.85 -13.37 -15.50
CA LYS A 3 -28.09 -14.59 -15.22
C LYS A 3 -28.48 -15.05 -13.82
N ASN A 4 -29.03 -16.25 -13.72
CA ASN A 4 -29.17 -16.98 -12.46
C ASN A 4 -27.77 -17.12 -11.86
N TYR A 5 -27.44 -16.30 -10.86
CA TYR A 5 -26.30 -16.56 -10.00
C TYR A 5 -26.62 -17.82 -9.22
N GLN A 6 -25.98 -18.94 -9.55
CA GLN A 6 -25.94 -20.09 -8.66
C GLN A 6 -25.38 -19.60 -7.33
N SER A 7 -26.09 -19.86 -6.23
CA SER A 7 -25.57 -19.58 -4.90
C SER A 7 -24.26 -20.34 -4.75
N ILE A 8 -23.16 -19.60 -4.63
CA ILE A 8 -21.89 -20.17 -4.23
C ILE A 8 -22.15 -20.80 -2.86
N LYS A 9 -22.06 -22.14 -2.78
CA LYS A 9 -22.06 -22.83 -1.50
C LYS A 9 -20.73 -22.51 -0.82
N ILE A 10 -20.75 -21.51 0.06
CA ILE A 10 -19.65 -21.27 0.99
C ILE A 10 -19.68 -22.42 1.99
N SER A 11 -18.69 -23.31 1.94
CA SER A 11 -18.58 -24.48 2.82
C SER A 11 -17.98 -24.15 4.19
N GLU A 12 -17.56 -22.90 4.39
CA GLU A 12 -16.91 -22.44 5.61
C GLU A 12 -17.94 -21.84 6.58
N GLN A 13 -17.74 -22.09 7.88
CA GLN A 13 -18.56 -21.52 8.94
C GLN A 13 -17.95 -20.19 9.40
N CYS A 14 -18.80 -19.25 9.83
CA CYS A 14 -18.33 -18.03 10.48
C CYS A 14 -17.53 -18.38 11.73
N LEU A 15 -16.31 -17.83 11.85
CA LEU A 15 -15.46 -18.04 13.02
C LEU A 15 -15.98 -17.23 14.22
N SER A 16 -15.91 -17.82 15.42
CA SER A 16 -16.10 -17.14 16.71
C SER A 16 -14.79 -17.07 17.49
N ASP A 17 -14.72 -16.20 18.51
CA ASP A 17 -13.64 -16.17 19.50
C ASP A 17 -12.22 -15.90 18.94
N GLN A 18 -12.14 -15.13 17.84
CA GLN A 18 -10.88 -14.78 17.19
C GLN A 18 -10.23 -13.49 17.71
N TRP A 19 -10.83 -12.84 18.73
CA TRP A 19 -10.35 -11.59 19.32
C TRP A 19 -10.02 -11.78 20.82
N PRO A 20 -8.89 -11.27 21.32
CA PRO A 20 -7.86 -10.53 20.59
C PRO A 20 -6.97 -11.45 19.73
N PRO A 21 -6.45 -10.96 18.59
CA PRO A 21 -5.44 -11.69 17.83
C PRO A 21 -4.16 -11.88 18.66
N LYS A 22 -3.33 -12.84 18.24
CA LYS A 22 -2.02 -13.07 18.86
C LYS A 22 -1.16 -11.78 18.82
N PRO A 23 -0.39 -11.46 19.89
CA PRO A 23 0.40 -10.22 19.96
C PRO A 23 1.46 -10.05 18.87
N ASP A 24 1.97 -11.16 18.31
CA ASP A 24 2.94 -11.17 17.21
C ASP A 24 2.39 -10.61 15.89
N ARG A 25 1.08 -10.37 15.80
CA ARG A 25 0.42 -9.72 14.65
C ARG A 25 0.24 -8.21 14.82
N ALA A 26 0.68 -7.64 15.94
CA ALA A 26 0.60 -6.20 16.17
C ALA A 26 1.57 -5.46 15.24
N LEU A 27 1.07 -4.43 14.55
CA LEU A 27 1.90 -3.59 13.70
C LEU A 27 2.67 -2.56 14.53
N PRO A 28 3.96 -2.32 14.24
CA PRO A 28 4.69 -1.23 14.85
C PRO A 28 4.04 0.11 14.49
N THR A 29 4.13 1.07 15.42
CA THR A 29 3.51 2.39 15.29
C THR A 29 4.59 3.46 15.22
N TYR A 30 4.50 4.34 14.22
CA TYR A 30 5.39 5.47 14.03
C TYR A 30 4.64 6.80 14.02
N VAL A 31 5.39 7.89 14.14
CA VAL A 31 4.85 9.26 14.09
C VAL A 31 5.39 9.93 12.84
N VAL A 32 4.49 10.48 12.03
CA VAL A 32 4.84 11.41 10.96
C VAL A 32 4.45 12.81 11.40
N ASN A 33 5.45 13.66 11.64
CA ASN A 33 5.24 15.05 12.05
C ASN A 33 4.98 15.94 10.83
N LEU A 34 3.75 16.43 10.69
CA LEU A 34 3.34 17.29 9.58
C LEU A 34 3.90 18.72 9.69
N ASP A 35 4.39 19.13 10.86
CA ASP A 35 5.11 20.40 11.03
C ASP A 35 6.53 20.34 10.45
N ALA A 36 7.08 19.13 10.26
CA ALA A 36 8.38 18.95 9.63
C ALA A 36 8.30 19.18 8.11
N PRO A 37 9.41 19.63 7.47
CA PRO A 37 9.51 19.67 6.02
C PRO A 37 9.16 18.30 5.41
N PRO A 38 8.37 18.24 4.32
CA PRO A 38 7.93 16.98 3.72
C PRO A 38 9.06 15.96 3.47
N VAL A 39 10.21 16.43 3.00
CA VAL A 39 11.39 15.60 2.71
C VAL A 39 11.99 14.91 3.95
N GLU A 40 11.71 15.38 5.16
CA GLU A 40 12.23 14.78 6.40
C GLU A 40 11.21 13.85 7.09
N ARG A 41 9.93 13.89 6.70
CA ARG A 41 8.82 13.22 7.41
C ARG A 41 8.97 11.70 7.56
N TRP A 42 9.55 11.06 6.57
CA TRP A 42 9.63 9.60 6.46
C TRP A 42 11.05 9.06 6.62
N LYS A 43 12.05 9.92 6.53
CA LYS A 43 13.45 9.57 6.30
C LYS A 43 14.00 8.61 7.35
N ASP A 44 13.81 8.94 8.63
CA ASP A 44 14.29 8.12 9.75
C ASP A 44 13.51 6.81 9.86
N ILE A 45 12.22 6.82 9.53
CA ILE A 45 11.38 5.62 9.60
C ILE A 45 11.88 4.62 8.56
N VAL A 46 12.00 5.03 7.29
CA VAL A 46 12.40 4.12 6.20
C VAL A 46 13.87 3.70 6.28
N ALA A 47 14.72 4.48 6.95
CA ALA A 47 16.12 4.12 7.16
C ALA A 47 16.29 2.84 7.99
N ASN A 48 15.30 2.47 8.82
CA ASN A 48 15.30 1.24 9.59
C ASN A 48 14.82 0.01 8.81
N TYR A 49 14.30 0.21 7.59
CA TYR A 49 13.66 -0.84 6.77
C TYR A 49 14.32 -0.98 5.39
N LYS A 50 15.59 -0.59 5.29
CA LYS A 50 16.33 -0.59 4.02
C LYS A 50 16.38 -1.98 3.41
N ASP A 51 16.64 -2.99 4.22
CA ASP A 51 16.83 -4.35 3.72
C ASP A 51 15.52 -4.92 3.19
N GLU A 52 14.41 -4.71 3.90
CA GLU A 52 13.07 -5.14 3.50
C GLU A 52 12.59 -4.41 2.24
N LEU A 53 12.84 -3.10 2.16
CA LEU A 53 12.50 -2.29 0.99
C LEU A 53 13.32 -2.70 -0.25
N ASN A 54 14.63 -2.95 -0.09
CA ASN A 54 15.48 -3.45 -1.17
C ASN A 54 15.09 -4.86 -1.59
N ASP A 55 14.76 -5.74 -0.65
CA ASP A 55 14.32 -7.11 -0.94
C ASP A 55 12.99 -7.13 -1.72
N LEU A 56 12.04 -6.27 -1.35
CA LEU A 56 10.79 -6.07 -2.09
C LEU A 56 11.06 -5.64 -3.55
N LEU A 57 11.91 -4.64 -3.76
CA LEU A 57 12.18 -4.11 -5.09
C LEU A 57 13.00 -5.06 -5.97
N ALA A 58 14.00 -5.73 -5.39
CA ALA A 58 14.76 -6.78 -6.08
C ALA A 58 13.84 -7.91 -6.54
N TYR A 59 12.89 -8.31 -5.69
CA TYR A 59 11.89 -9.30 -6.05
C TYR A 59 10.99 -8.81 -7.19
N MET A 60 10.47 -7.59 -7.11
CA MET A 60 9.62 -7.02 -8.17
C MET A 60 10.33 -6.96 -9.52
N LYS A 61 11.59 -6.52 -9.56
CA LYS A 61 12.42 -6.50 -10.78
C LYS A 61 12.61 -7.90 -11.36
N THR A 62 12.90 -8.88 -10.50
CA THR A 62 13.07 -10.28 -10.92
C THR A 62 11.77 -10.83 -11.49
N PHE A 63 10.66 -10.63 -10.78
CA PHE A 63 9.33 -11.08 -11.18
C PHE A 63 8.90 -10.52 -12.55
N ILE A 64 9.15 -9.24 -12.80
CA ILE A 64 8.86 -8.60 -14.11
C ILE A 64 9.61 -9.30 -15.24
N VAL A 65 10.91 -9.56 -15.06
CA VAL A 65 11.75 -10.22 -16.07
C VAL A 65 11.37 -11.69 -16.25
N GLU A 66 10.95 -12.37 -15.18
CA GLU A 66 10.45 -13.75 -15.24
C GLU A 66 9.11 -13.89 -15.96
N ILE A 67 8.22 -12.89 -15.86
CA ILE A 67 6.99 -12.85 -16.67
C ILE A 67 7.33 -12.81 -18.16
N SER A 68 8.24 -11.90 -18.53
CA SER A 68 8.68 -11.73 -19.91
C SER A 68 9.98 -10.92 -19.93
N PRO A 69 11.08 -11.45 -20.49
CA PRO A 69 12.34 -10.71 -20.61
C PRO A 69 12.19 -9.39 -21.38
N GLU A 70 11.23 -9.32 -22.29
CA GLU A 70 10.88 -8.12 -23.05
C GLU A 70 10.39 -6.99 -22.15
N LEU A 71 9.89 -7.26 -20.93
CA LEU A 71 9.46 -6.22 -19.98
C LEU A 71 10.63 -5.53 -19.26
N LYS A 72 11.88 -5.97 -19.49
CA LYS A 72 13.06 -5.35 -18.85
C LYS A 72 13.15 -3.84 -19.13
N PHE A 73 12.72 -3.37 -20.29
CA PHE A 73 12.75 -1.93 -20.60
C PHE A 73 11.88 -1.11 -19.63
N LEU A 74 10.87 -1.70 -18.99
CA LEU A 74 10.06 -1.01 -17.97
C LEU A 74 10.90 -0.63 -16.77
N ILE A 75 11.88 -1.46 -16.39
CA ILE A 75 12.81 -1.16 -15.29
C ILE A 75 13.69 0.03 -15.68
N ASP A 76 14.24 0.04 -16.89
CA ASP A 76 15.07 1.16 -17.37
C ASP A 76 14.25 2.46 -17.49
N LEU A 77 12.98 2.37 -17.89
CA LEU A 77 12.05 3.50 -17.96
C LEU A 77 11.77 4.06 -16.55
N VAL A 78 11.59 3.18 -15.56
CA VAL A 78 11.38 3.54 -14.16
C VAL A 78 12.54 4.37 -13.64
N ASP A 79 13.77 3.91 -13.85
CA ASP A 79 14.96 4.58 -13.32
C ASP A 79 15.26 5.92 -14.02
N THR A 80 14.84 6.07 -15.29
CA THR A 80 15.19 7.25 -16.11
C THR A 80 14.07 8.29 -16.25
N LYS A 81 12.79 7.88 -16.22
CA LYS A 81 11.65 8.79 -16.47
C LYS A 81 10.88 9.14 -15.21
N LEU A 82 10.63 8.17 -14.33
CA LEU A 82 9.81 8.39 -13.16
C LEU A 82 10.42 9.36 -12.12
N PRO A 83 11.74 9.56 -11.99
CA PRO A 83 12.27 10.57 -11.06
C PRO A 83 11.72 11.98 -11.32
N ALA A 84 11.61 12.37 -12.58
CA ALA A 84 11.07 13.68 -12.97
C ALA A 84 9.57 13.81 -12.65
N MET A 85 8.86 12.69 -12.52
CA MET A 85 7.44 12.69 -12.18
C MET A 85 7.19 13.03 -10.71
N ALA A 86 8.17 12.83 -9.83
CA ALA A 86 8.04 13.31 -8.45
C ALA A 86 7.81 14.84 -8.41
N ASP A 87 8.40 15.59 -9.34
CA ASP A 87 8.28 17.05 -9.42
C ASP A 87 6.96 17.53 -10.04
N THR A 88 6.19 16.64 -10.68
CA THR A 88 4.87 16.98 -11.25
C THR A 88 3.73 16.78 -10.26
N LEU A 89 3.98 16.08 -9.15
CA LEU A 89 3.00 15.84 -8.11
C LEU A 89 2.79 17.10 -7.25
N PRO A 90 1.54 17.38 -6.83
CA PRO A 90 1.29 18.49 -5.92
C PRO A 90 2.01 18.25 -4.59
N ALA A 91 2.41 19.35 -3.93
CA ALA A 91 2.91 19.27 -2.57
C ALA A 91 1.83 18.64 -1.66
N PRO A 92 2.21 17.77 -0.69
CA PRO A 92 3.59 17.47 -0.27
C PRO A 92 4.23 16.25 -0.96
N TYR A 93 3.54 15.59 -1.90
CA TYR A 93 3.82 14.20 -2.26
C TYR A 93 5.20 13.97 -2.88
N GLY A 94 5.60 14.80 -3.82
CA GLY A 94 6.91 14.67 -4.48
C GLY A 94 8.08 14.76 -3.50
N ASP A 95 8.00 15.68 -2.54
CA ASP A 95 9.07 15.87 -1.55
C ASP A 95 9.10 14.75 -0.50
N GLU A 96 7.95 14.20 -0.11
CA GLU A 96 7.91 13.00 0.74
C GLU A 96 8.55 11.79 0.03
N MET A 97 8.29 11.59 -1.27
CA MET A 97 8.94 10.52 -2.04
C MET A 97 10.46 10.73 -2.15
N LYS A 98 10.94 11.97 -2.32
CA LYS A 98 12.38 12.29 -2.26
C LYS A 98 12.96 11.98 -0.89
N GLY A 99 12.25 12.29 0.18
CA GLY A 99 12.64 11.96 1.55
C GLY A 99 12.78 10.45 1.78
N ILE A 100 11.83 9.68 1.26
CA ILE A 100 11.88 8.21 1.29
C ILE A 100 13.08 7.68 0.49
N SER A 101 13.31 8.18 -0.72
CA SER A 101 14.48 7.81 -1.54
C SER A 101 15.79 8.08 -0.79
N GLN A 102 15.95 9.26 -0.16
CA GLN A 102 17.14 9.60 0.62
C GLN A 102 17.30 8.73 1.88
N GLY A 103 16.21 8.47 2.61
CA GLY A 103 16.25 7.71 3.86
C GLY A 103 16.52 6.21 3.62
N SER A 104 15.90 5.65 2.59
CA SER A 104 16.02 4.22 2.23
C SER A 104 17.25 3.90 1.38
N GLY A 105 17.75 4.88 0.60
CA GLY A 105 18.78 4.66 -0.42
C GLY A 105 18.24 4.12 -1.75
N LEU A 106 16.92 4.01 -1.90
CA LEU A 106 16.29 3.54 -3.13
C LEU A 106 16.31 4.61 -4.24
N PRO A 107 16.43 4.23 -5.52
CA PRO A 107 16.25 5.16 -6.62
C PRO A 107 14.88 5.83 -6.60
N LEU A 108 14.83 7.15 -6.81
CA LEU A 108 13.59 7.93 -6.72
C LEU A 108 12.52 7.40 -7.69
N GLY A 109 12.91 6.95 -8.88
CA GLY A 109 11.98 6.38 -9.86
C GLY A 109 11.25 5.14 -9.34
N GLU A 110 11.94 4.29 -8.59
CA GLU A 110 11.35 3.10 -7.96
C GLU A 110 10.41 3.46 -6.81
N VAL A 111 10.75 4.50 -6.04
CA VAL A 111 9.85 5.03 -4.99
C VAL A 111 8.57 5.60 -5.62
N VAL A 112 8.69 6.34 -6.72
CA VAL A 112 7.54 6.85 -7.47
C VAL A 112 6.70 5.70 -8.01
N LEU A 113 7.33 4.69 -8.64
CA LEU A 113 6.61 3.51 -9.12
C LEU A 113 5.86 2.82 -7.99
N TYR A 114 6.50 2.59 -6.84
CA TYR A 114 5.87 1.95 -5.68
C TYR A 114 4.63 2.70 -5.20
N ASN A 115 4.66 4.03 -5.26
CA ASN A 115 3.52 4.88 -4.89
C ASN A 115 2.37 4.89 -5.91
N VAL A 116 2.62 4.44 -7.13
CA VAL A 116 1.58 4.25 -8.15
C VAL A 116 1.15 2.79 -8.26
N PHE A 117 1.98 1.85 -7.82
CA PHE A 117 1.75 0.42 -7.94
C PHE A 117 0.50 -0.06 -7.19
N TYR A 118 0.02 0.69 -6.19
CA TYR A 118 -1.26 0.38 -5.55
C TYR A 118 -2.46 0.44 -6.53
N GLU A 119 -2.38 1.22 -7.61
CA GLU A 119 -3.42 1.29 -8.66
C GLU A 119 -3.51 0.00 -9.50
N VAL A 120 -2.68 -0.99 -9.19
CA VAL A 120 -2.48 -2.22 -9.97
C VAL A 120 -2.70 -3.43 -9.05
N SER A 121 -3.95 -3.89 -8.97
CA SER A 121 -4.33 -5.19 -8.39
C SER A 121 -4.23 -5.31 -6.85
N SER A 122 -5.26 -4.82 -6.16
CA SER A 122 -5.56 -5.09 -4.75
C SER A 122 -6.95 -5.71 -4.58
N PHE A 123 -7.08 -6.68 -3.68
CA PHE A 123 -8.40 -7.12 -3.21
C PHE A 123 -8.66 -6.54 -1.83
N CYS A 124 -9.93 -6.24 -1.57
CA CYS A 124 -10.32 -5.55 -0.37
C CYS A 124 -11.71 -5.99 0.06
N THR A 125 -11.87 -6.25 1.35
CA THR A 125 -13.19 -6.35 2.00
C THR A 125 -13.30 -5.25 3.04
N SER A 126 -14.40 -4.51 3.02
CA SER A 126 -14.67 -3.41 3.97
C SER A 126 -16.11 -3.52 4.46
N VAL A 127 -16.29 -3.35 5.77
CA VAL A 127 -17.58 -3.48 6.44
C VAL A 127 -17.79 -2.27 7.35
N VAL A 128 -18.95 -1.63 7.22
CA VAL A 128 -19.42 -0.61 8.14
C VAL A 128 -20.69 -1.15 8.80
N GLY A 129 -20.69 -1.16 10.13
CA GLY A 129 -21.83 -1.59 10.95
C GLY A 129 -22.17 -0.52 11.98
N GLN A 130 -23.43 -0.51 12.41
CA GLN A 130 -23.91 0.32 13.51
C GLN A 130 -24.46 -0.61 14.60
N ASP A 131 -24.05 -0.42 15.84
CA ASP A 131 -24.60 -1.17 16.97
C ASP A 131 -25.94 -0.59 17.45
N GLN A 132 -26.54 -1.21 18.48
CA GLN A 132 -27.85 -0.81 19.02
C GLN A 132 -27.83 0.56 19.70
N ASP A 133 -26.67 0.99 20.19
CA ASP A 133 -26.47 2.30 20.84
C ASP A 133 -26.15 3.41 19.83
N GLY A 134 -26.05 3.05 18.55
CA GLY A 134 -25.78 3.96 17.45
C GLY A 134 -24.29 4.18 17.18
N ASN A 135 -23.38 3.44 17.82
CA ASN A 135 -21.95 3.54 17.55
C ASN A 135 -21.61 2.93 16.18
N ILE A 136 -20.73 3.60 15.44
CA ILE A 136 -20.25 3.13 14.13
C ILE A 136 -18.98 2.31 14.30
N LEU A 137 -19.00 1.09 13.77
CA LEU A 137 -17.86 0.19 13.65
C LEU A 137 -17.45 0.10 12.17
N HIS A 138 -16.16 0.23 11.90
CA HIS A 138 -15.61 0.10 10.55
C HIS A 138 -14.41 -0.85 10.59
N GLY A 139 -14.55 -1.99 9.92
CA GLY A 139 -13.51 -3.01 9.79
C GLY A 139 -13.19 -3.33 8.33
N ARG A 140 -11.97 -3.80 8.06
CA ARG A 140 -11.53 -4.10 6.69
C ARG A 140 -10.38 -5.10 6.65
N ASN A 141 -10.27 -5.86 5.56
CA ASN A 141 -9.12 -6.72 5.19
C ASN A 141 -8.48 -6.20 3.90
N LEU A 142 -7.16 -5.95 3.92
CA LEU A 142 -6.35 -5.53 2.77
C LEU A 142 -5.58 -6.70 2.20
N ASP A 143 -5.85 -7.04 0.95
CA ASP A 143 -5.20 -8.15 0.26
C ASP A 143 -4.37 -7.56 -0.88
N PHE A 144 -3.05 -7.58 -0.73
CA PHE A 144 -2.13 -7.00 -1.71
C PHE A 144 -1.00 -7.98 -2.07
N GLY A 145 -0.56 -7.93 -3.32
CA GLY A 145 0.48 -8.82 -3.86
C GLY A 145 0.03 -10.25 -4.16
N GLY A 146 -1.28 -10.52 -4.05
CA GLY A 146 -1.84 -11.80 -4.47
C GLY A 146 -1.61 -12.06 -5.95
N MET A 147 -1.41 -13.31 -6.32
CA MET A 147 -1.12 -13.76 -7.70
C MET A 147 0.24 -13.30 -8.27
N MET A 148 1.08 -12.63 -7.48
CA MET A 148 2.41 -12.19 -7.89
C MET A 148 3.49 -13.06 -7.25
N GLY A 149 3.72 -14.19 -7.94
CA GLY A 149 4.70 -15.22 -7.61
C GLY A 149 4.28 -16.16 -6.50
N TRP A 150 4.12 -17.44 -6.86
CA TRP A 150 3.65 -18.49 -5.96
C TRP A 150 4.81 -19.27 -5.35
N ASP A 151 4.93 -19.23 -4.02
CA ASP A 151 5.81 -20.11 -3.27
C ASP A 151 5.15 -21.48 -3.11
N LYS A 152 5.66 -22.47 -3.85
CA LYS A 152 5.14 -23.84 -3.83
C LYS A 152 5.44 -24.60 -2.54
N ILE A 153 6.42 -24.14 -1.75
CA ILE A 153 6.85 -24.79 -0.50
C ILE A 153 5.99 -24.29 0.65
N ASN A 154 5.88 -22.96 0.80
CA ASN A 154 5.14 -22.35 1.90
C ASN A 154 3.66 -22.12 1.60
N HIS A 155 3.24 -22.30 0.35
CA HIS A 155 1.88 -22.06 -0.13
C HIS A 155 1.42 -20.61 0.12
N THR A 156 2.31 -19.65 -0.17
CA THR A 156 2.06 -18.21 -0.02
C THR A 156 2.40 -17.45 -1.31
N TRP A 157 1.90 -16.22 -1.40
CA TRP A 157 2.31 -15.28 -2.45
C TRP A 157 3.56 -14.53 -2.00
N ALA A 158 4.65 -14.67 -2.76
CA ALA A 158 5.94 -14.15 -2.36
C ALA A 158 5.95 -12.62 -2.23
N LEU A 159 5.23 -11.91 -3.11
CA LEU A 159 5.08 -10.45 -2.98
C LEU A 159 4.33 -10.07 -1.70
N THR A 160 3.25 -10.79 -1.37
CA THR A 160 2.50 -10.55 -0.13
C THR A 160 3.39 -10.72 1.10
N GLU A 161 4.20 -11.78 1.17
CA GLU A 161 5.09 -12.02 2.31
C GLU A 161 6.17 -10.95 2.45
N LYS A 162 6.69 -10.42 1.34
CA LYS A 162 7.66 -9.29 1.36
C LYS A 162 7.03 -7.97 1.80
N LEU A 163 5.73 -7.79 1.61
CA LEU A 163 5.01 -6.59 2.04
C LEU A 163 4.62 -6.62 3.53
N ARG A 164 4.41 -7.80 4.11
CA ARG A 164 4.04 -7.94 5.54
C ARG A 164 4.99 -7.19 6.51
N PRO A 165 6.33 -7.32 6.44
CA PRO A 165 7.22 -6.63 7.38
C PRO A 165 7.21 -5.11 7.20
N LEU A 166 6.74 -4.61 6.06
CA LEU A 166 6.61 -3.17 5.78
C LEU A 166 5.28 -2.59 6.27
N MET A 167 4.36 -3.39 6.80
CA MET A 167 3.09 -2.89 7.33
C MET A 167 3.28 -2.16 8.65
N VAL A 168 2.76 -0.93 8.72
CA VAL A 168 2.91 -0.05 9.87
C VAL A 168 1.62 0.71 10.17
N GLN A 169 1.47 1.12 11.43
CA GLN A 169 0.53 2.16 11.82
C GLN A 169 1.24 3.51 11.90
N ILE A 170 0.65 4.55 11.32
CA ILE A 170 1.20 5.91 11.35
C ILE A 170 0.25 6.82 12.11
N ASN A 171 0.76 7.51 13.12
CA ASN A 171 0.11 8.64 13.75
C ASN A 171 0.61 9.92 13.08
N TYR A 172 -0.25 10.59 12.32
CA TYR A 172 0.09 11.89 11.74
C TYR A 172 -0.17 12.98 12.76
N THR A 173 0.88 13.72 13.12
CA THR A 173 0.81 14.77 14.13
C THR A 173 0.97 16.16 13.52
N GLN A 174 0.30 17.14 14.10
CA GLN A 174 0.51 18.56 13.81
C GLN A 174 0.37 19.34 15.12
N ASN A 175 1.27 20.29 15.36
CA ASN A 175 1.40 21.02 16.63
C ASN A 175 1.44 20.08 17.85
N GLY A 176 2.11 18.93 17.72
CA GLY A 176 2.22 17.91 18.76
C GLY A 176 0.95 17.07 19.02
N GLN A 177 -0.13 17.26 18.26
CA GLN A 177 -1.38 16.51 18.41
C GLN A 177 -1.62 15.55 17.26
N VAL A 178 -2.18 14.37 17.52
CA VAL A 178 -2.56 13.41 16.47
C VAL A 178 -3.78 13.95 15.71
N LEU A 179 -3.61 14.21 14.42
CA LEU A 179 -4.70 14.62 13.54
C LEU A 179 -5.48 13.43 12.99
N PHE A 180 -4.78 12.40 12.52
CA PHE A 180 -5.37 11.18 12.00
C PHE A 180 -4.36 10.04 12.08
N LYS A 181 -4.86 8.82 11.94
CA LYS A 181 -4.07 7.59 11.96
C LYS A 181 -4.31 6.78 10.70
N THR A 182 -3.29 6.08 10.22
CA THR A 182 -3.43 5.19 9.06
C THR A 182 -2.73 3.87 9.30
N THR A 183 -3.19 2.84 8.58
CA THR A 183 -2.41 1.61 8.37
C THR A 183 -1.92 1.64 6.93
N THR A 184 -0.60 1.50 6.73
CA THR A 184 0.04 1.61 5.41
C THR A 184 1.23 0.67 5.27
N PHE A 185 1.82 0.63 4.08
CA PHE A 185 3.13 0.03 3.85
C PHE A 185 4.21 1.13 3.85
N LEU A 186 5.36 0.86 4.46
CA LEU A 186 6.50 1.78 4.38
C LEU A 186 6.95 1.96 2.93
N GLY A 187 7.25 3.21 2.58
CA GLY A 187 7.50 3.62 1.20
C GLY A 187 6.26 4.13 0.46
N TYR A 188 5.04 3.81 0.94
CA TYR A 188 3.79 4.29 0.38
C TYR A 188 3.24 5.48 1.18
N ILE A 189 3.19 6.67 0.55
CA ILE A 189 2.75 7.92 1.19
C ILE A 189 1.25 8.17 1.10
N GLY A 190 0.54 7.38 0.29
CA GLY A 190 -0.92 7.40 0.25
C GLY A 190 -1.55 6.77 1.50
N SER A 191 -2.87 6.83 1.59
CA SER A 191 -3.62 6.16 2.64
C SER A 191 -4.82 5.42 2.08
N LEU A 192 -4.87 4.12 2.35
CA LEU A 192 -5.95 3.23 1.95
C LEU A 192 -6.87 2.89 3.11
N THR A 193 -6.40 3.14 4.32
CA THR A 193 -7.04 2.76 5.57
C THR A 193 -6.64 3.78 6.61
N GLY A 194 -7.62 4.50 7.14
CA GLY A 194 -7.35 5.56 8.10
C GLY A 194 -8.55 5.97 8.92
N ILE A 195 -8.28 6.70 9.99
CA ILE A 195 -9.27 7.23 10.90
C ILE A 195 -8.85 8.61 11.38
N LYS A 196 -9.77 9.56 11.34
CA LYS A 196 -9.70 10.82 12.07
C LYS A 196 -10.50 10.63 13.37
N PRO A 197 -9.83 10.52 14.53
CA PRO A 197 -10.50 10.18 15.79
C PRO A 197 -11.68 11.09 16.09
N GLY A 198 -12.84 10.49 16.40
CA GLY A 198 -14.07 11.22 16.71
C GLY A 198 -14.76 11.91 15.53
N VAL A 199 -14.26 11.76 14.30
CA VAL A 199 -14.84 12.40 13.11
C VAL A 199 -15.30 11.39 12.06
N PHE A 200 -14.38 10.61 11.48
CA PHE A 200 -14.71 9.61 10.46
C PHE A 200 -13.58 8.56 10.28
N SER A 201 -13.90 7.46 9.61
CA SER A 201 -12.94 6.45 9.15
C SER A 201 -13.10 6.18 7.66
N VAL A 202 -12.02 5.77 6.99
CA VAL A 202 -11.95 5.53 5.55
C VAL A 202 -11.27 4.19 5.28
N SER A 203 -11.83 3.45 4.33
CA SER A 203 -11.18 2.35 3.65
C SER A 203 -11.38 2.53 2.14
N ILE A 204 -10.34 2.23 1.36
CA ILE A 204 -10.37 2.31 -0.10
C ILE A 204 -10.30 0.89 -0.65
N ASN A 205 -11.23 0.56 -1.55
CA ASN A 205 -11.26 -0.72 -2.27
C ASN A 205 -11.03 -0.43 -3.76
N GLU A 206 -10.15 -1.19 -4.41
CA GLU A 206 -9.96 -1.10 -5.86
C GLU A 206 -11.27 -1.37 -6.60
N ARG A 207 -11.48 -0.63 -7.68
CA ARG A 207 -12.61 -0.81 -8.58
C ARG A 207 -12.11 -1.05 -10.00
N ASN A 208 -12.21 -2.29 -10.45
CA ASN A 208 -11.82 -2.68 -11.80
C ASN A 208 -12.77 -2.09 -12.87
N ALA A 209 -12.20 -1.41 -13.86
CA ALA A 209 -12.91 -0.84 -14.99
C ALA A 209 -12.07 -0.95 -16.28
N LEU A 210 -12.73 -0.96 -17.46
CA LEU A 210 -12.07 -1.01 -18.77
C LEU A 210 -11.11 0.17 -19.00
N ARG A 211 -11.46 1.35 -18.50
CA ARG A 211 -10.57 2.51 -18.34
C ARG A 211 -10.16 2.63 -16.88
N GLY A 212 -9.27 1.73 -16.45
CA GLY A 212 -8.75 1.67 -15.09
C GLY A 212 -7.35 2.26 -14.95
N GLY A 213 -6.69 1.98 -13.82
CA GLY A 213 -5.37 2.51 -13.46
C GLY A 213 -4.30 2.31 -14.54
N TYR A 214 -4.32 1.19 -15.26
CA TYR A 214 -3.37 0.90 -16.35
C TYR A 214 -3.35 1.95 -17.46
N ILE A 215 -4.53 2.41 -17.90
CA ILE A 215 -4.62 3.44 -18.96
C ILE A 215 -4.16 4.78 -18.40
N GLY A 216 -4.56 5.12 -17.18
CA GLY A 216 -4.12 6.35 -16.51
C GLY A 216 -2.61 6.42 -16.33
N LEU A 217 -1.96 5.30 -15.97
CA LEU A 217 -0.50 5.23 -15.85
C LEU A 217 0.20 5.47 -17.19
N ILE A 218 -0.29 4.86 -18.27
CA ILE A 218 0.27 5.06 -19.62
C ILE A 218 0.07 6.52 -20.04
N GLU A 219 -1.12 7.08 -19.89
CA GLU A 219 -1.39 8.49 -20.19
C GLU A 219 -0.51 9.43 -19.39
N TRP A 220 -0.20 9.11 -18.13
CA TRP A 220 0.68 9.92 -17.29
C TRP A 220 2.14 9.87 -17.72
N ILE A 221 2.66 8.70 -18.14
CA ILE A 221 4.05 8.54 -18.57
C ILE A 221 4.32 9.20 -19.94
N TYR A 222 3.32 9.23 -20.83
CA TYR A 222 3.48 9.67 -22.23
C TYR A 222 2.91 11.07 -22.54
N ASN A 223 2.33 11.77 -21.55
CA ASN A 223 1.96 13.20 -21.67
C ASN A 223 3.06 14.10 -21.08
#